data_AF-X1A0B3-F1
#
_entry.id   AF-X1A0B3-F1
#
_cell.length_a   1.000
_cell.length_b   1.000
_cell.length_c   1.000
_cell.angle_alpha   90.00
_cell.angle_beta   90.00
_cell.angle_gamma   90.00
#
_symmetry.space_group_name_H-M   'P 1'
#
loop_
_entity.id
_entity.type
_entity.pdbx_description
1 polymer ?
#
loop_
_entity_poly.entity_id
_entity_poly.type
_entity_poly.pdbx_seq_one_letter_code
_entity_poly.pdbx_strand_id
1 'polypeptide(L)' 'MSQILEFYRADDLSGFIEEWRRLNPGRSGAVQAWVDIAIVDGAYDEEEDP' A
#
# COMPACT_ATOMS: atom_id res chain seq x y z
N MET A 1 -5.43 10.62 -14.60
CA MET A 1 -5.18 10.60 -13.15
C MET A 1 -4.41 9.32 -12.87
N SER A 2 -3.32 9.34 -12.09
CA SER A 2 -2.52 8.12 -11.87
C SER A 2 -3.29 7.16 -10.97
N GLN A 3 -3.41 5.88 -11.36
CA GLN A 3 -4.16 4.84 -10.62
C GLN A 3 -3.68 4.69 -9.16
N ILE A 4 -2.40 4.98 -8.87
CA ILE A 4 -1.85 5.11 -7.51
C ILE A 4 -2.67 6.04 -6.60
N LEU A 5 -3.13 7.19 -7.12
CA LEU A 5 -3.90 8.16 -6.34
C LEU A 5 -5.34 7.68 -6.13
N GLU A 6 -5.84 6.83 -7.01
CA GLU A 6 -7.15 6.20 -6.87
C GLU A 6 -7.10 5.15 -5.76
N PHE A 7 -6.08 4.29 -5.76
CA PHE A 7 -5.85 3.33 -4.68
C PHE A 7 -5.61 4.00 -3.32
N TYR A 8 -4.80 5.08 -3.27
CA TYR A 8 -4.58 5.84 -2.03
C TYR A 8 -5.88 6.48 -1.48
N ARG A 9 -6.75 7.00 -2.35
CA ARG A 9 -8.03 7.59 -1.92
C ARG A 9 -9.09 6.57 -1.52
N ALA A 10 -8.98 5.35 -2.05
CA ALA A 10 -9.87 4.24 -1.73
C ALA A 10 -9.42 3.46 -0.49
N ASP A 11 -8.31 3.86 0.15
CA ASP A 11 -7.63 3.13 1.22
C ASP A 11 -7.24 1.68 0.83
N ASP A 12 -7.13 1.42 -0.48
CA ASP A 12 -6.76 0.12 -1.02
C ASP A 12 -5.24 0.02 -1.13
N LEU A 13 -4.60 -0.41 -0.03
CA LEU A 13 -3.16 -0.58 0.01
C LEU A 13 -2.68 -1.65 -0.98
N SER A 14 -3.40 -2.76 -1.11
CA SER A 14 -2.96 -3.87 -1.95
C SER A 14 -2.81 -3.43 -3.41
N GLY A 15 -3.83 -2.74 -3.93
CA GLY A 15 -3.83 -2.14 -5.25
C GLY A 15 -2.78 -1.02 -5.38
N PHE A 16 -2.58 -0.22 -4.34
CA PHE A 16 -1.52 0.80 -4.31
C PHE A 16 -0.13 0.17 -4.46
N ILE A 17 0.17 -0.90 -3.73
CA ILE A 17 1.46 -1.59 -3.76
C ILE A 17 1.70 -2.23 -5.13
N GLU A 18 0.68 -2.90 -5.68
CA GLU A 18 0.78 -3.55 -6.98
C GLU A 18 1.08 -2.54 -8.10
N GLU A 19 0.33 -1.44 -8.13
CA GLU A 19 0.51 -0.39 -9.12
C GLU A 19 1.83 0.37 -8.93
N TRP A 20 2.25 0.60 -7.69
CA TRP A 20 3.54 1.20 -7.40
C TRP A 20 4.70 0.33 -7.88
N ARG A 21 4.62 -0.99 -7.66
CA ARG A 21 5.64 -1.95 -8.13
C ARG A 21 5.70 -1.99 -9.65
N ARG A 22 4.55 -1.92 -10.33
CA ARG A 22 4.47 -1.84 -11.80
C ARG A 22 5.17 -0.61 -12.35
N LEU A 23 5.00 0.55 -11.71
CA LEU A 23 5.59 1.82 -12.14
C LEU A 23 7.06 1.98 -11.73
N ASN A 24 7.53 1.23 -10.72
CA ASN A 24 8.88 1.35 -10.14
C ASN A 24 9.65 0.02 -10.15
N PRO A 25 9.93 -0.56 -11.32
CA PRO A 25 10.64 -1.83 -11.41
C PRO A 25 12.04 -1.73 -10.79
N GLY A 26 12.37 -2.67 -9.89
CA GLY A 26 13.67 -2.74 -9.22
C GLY A 26 13.85 -1.83 -8.00
N ARG A 27 12.85 -1.01 -7.63
CA ARG A 27 12.88 -0.14 -6.44
C ARG A 27 12.17 -0.73 -5.22
N SER A 28 12.06 -2.05 -5.16
CA SER A 28 11.23 -2.79 -4.19
C SER A 28 11.53 -2.51 -2.71
N GLY A 29 12.76 -2.12 -2.35
CA GLY A 29 13.17 -2.01 -0.95
C GLY A 29 12.50 -0.88 -0.16
N ALA A 30 12.24 0.27 -0.77
CA ALA A 30 11.70 1.44 -0.04
C ALA A 30 10.19 1.33 0.23
N VAL A 31 9.43 0.77 -0.71
CA VAL A 31 7.99 0.53 -0.51
C VAL A 31 7.73 -0.69 0.35
N GLN A 32 8.52 -1.75 0.23
CA GLN A 32 8.37 -2.88 1.13
C GLN A 32 8.62 -2.46 2.59
N ALA A 33 9.65 -1.64 2.86
CA ALA A 33 9.90 -1.11 4.20
C ALA A 33 8.78 -0.20 4.72
N TRP A 34 8.19 0.64 3.86
CA TRP A 34 7.05 1.49 4.24
C TRP A 34 5.78 0.69 4.53
N VAL A 35 5.53 -0.36 3.74
CA VAL A 35 4.40 -1.28 3.92
C VAL A 35 4.57 -2.11 5.18
N ASP A 36 5.78 -2.65 5.43
CA ASP A 36 6.06 -3.40 6.66
C ASP A 36 5.86 -2.53 7.91
N ILE A 37 6.26 -1.25 7.85
CA ILE A 37 5.99 -0.28 8.93
C ILE A 37 4.48 -0.04 9.09
N ALA A 38 3.75 0.18 8.00
CA ALA A 38 2.31 0.45 8.06
C ALA A 38 1.50 -0.76 8.56
N ILE A 39 1.90 -1.98 8.20
CA ILE A 39 1.29 -3.22 8.71
C ILE A 39 1.58 -3.37 10.21
N VAL A 40 2.82 -3.14 10.66
CA VAL A 40 3.19 -3.22 12.09
C VAL A 40 2.50 -2.14 12.92
N ASP A 41 2.25 -0.97 12.34
CA ASP A 41 1.53 0.15 12.98
C ASP A 41 0.00 -0.07 13.04
N GLY A 42 -0.49 -1.20 12.53
CA GLY A 42 -1.91 -1.55 12.57
C GLY A 42 -2.76 -0.84 11.52
N ALA A 43 -2.15 -0.21 10.50
CA ALA A 43 -2.89 0.46 9.43
C ALA A 43 -3.76 -0.50 8.59
N TYR A 44 -3.57 -1.82 8.74
CA TYR A 44 -4.36 -2.88 8.10
C TYR A 44 -4.85 -3.94 9.10
N ASP A 45 -4.80 -3.64 10.41
CA ASP A 45 -5.57 -4.43 11.36
C ASP A 45 -7.03 -4.04 11.09
N GLU A 46 -7.75 -4.93 10.39
CA GLU A 46 -9.20 -4.88 10.34
C GLU A 46 -9.67 -5.01 11.80
N GLU A 47 -9.94 -3.89 12.47
CA GLU A 47 -10.75 -3.92 13.68
C GLU A 47 -12.05 -4.65 13.30
N GLU A 48 -12.16 -5.90 13.72
CA GLU A 48 -13.37 -6.71 13.65
C GLU A 48 -14.49 -5.91 14.33
N ASP A 49 -15.32 -5.25 13.52
CA ASP A 49 -16.60 -4.70 13.96
C ASP A 49 -17.48 -5.90 14.41
N PRO A 50 -17.99 -5.92 15.66
CA PRO A 50 -18.63 -7.11 16.26
C PRO A 50 -19.93 -7.59 15.59
#